data_AF-A0A7C5J0I9-F1
#
_entry.id   AF-A0A7C5J0I9-F1
#
_cell.length_a   1.000
_cell.length_b   1.000
_cell.length_c   1.000
_cell.angle_alpha   90.00
_cell.angle_beta   90.00
_cell.angle_gamma   90.00
#
_symmetry.space_group_name_H-M   'P 1'
#
loop_
_entity.id
_entity.type
_entity.pdbx_description
1 polymer ?
#
loop_
_entity_poly.entity_id
_entity_poly.type
_entity_poly.pdbx_seq_one_letter_code
_entity_poly.pdbx_strand_id
1 'polypeptide(L)' 'MNCPPRVSRAIASVQGVQSVDVSFADKKAQVTSARCDAAAAKEIADALSEAGYGGEVIETVPSS' A
#
# COMPACT_ATOMS: atom_id res chain seq x y z
N MET A 1 14.70 16.75 -6.79
CA MET A 1 13.75 16.03 -7.66
C MET A 1 13.62 14.63 -7.13
N ASN A 2 12.56 14.33 -6.38
CA ASN A 2 12.27 12.97 -5.97
C ASN A 2 10.87 12.64 -6.50
N CYS A 3 10.80 11.95 -7.64
CA CYS A 3 9.54 11.39 -8.09
C CYS A 3 9.13 10.35 -7.05
N PRO A 4 7.95 10.45 -6.43
CA PRO A 4 7.50 9.39 -5.52
C PRO A 4 7.51 8.06 -6.28
N PRO A 5 7.93 6.97 -5.63
CA PRO A 5 7.97 5.67 -6.30
C PRO A 5 6.56 5.31 -6.78
N ARG A 6 6.45 4.81 -8.01
CA ARG A 6 5.13 4.54 -8.63
C ARG A 6 4.23 3.69 -7.73
N VAL A 7 4.83 2.77 -6.96
CA VAL A 7 4.17 1.94 -5.95
C VAL A 7 3.43 2.77 -4.90
N SER A 8 4.03 3.83 -4.34
CA SER A 8 3.36 4.64 -3.32
C SER A 8 2.21 5.44 -3.89
N ARG A 9 2.34 5.87 -5.15
CA ARG A 9 1.28 6.61 -5.85
C ARG A 9 0.11 5.73 -6.26
N ALA A 10 0.37 4.48 -6.63
CA ALA A 10 -0.66 3.48 -6.88
C ALA A 10 -1.47 3.22 -5.61
N ILE A 11 -0.78 2.95 -4.50
CA ILE A 11 -1.42 2.71 -3.20
C ILE A 11 -2.16 3.97 -2.71
N ALA A 12 -1.57 5.16 -2.83
CA ALA A 12 -2.20 6.41 -2.43
C ALA A 12 -3.41 6.79 -3.32
N SER A 13 -3.61 6.13 -4.45
CA SER A 13 -4.81 6.30 -5.28
C SER A 13 -6.00 5.46 -4.77
N VAL A 14 -5.77 4.51 -3.85
CA VAL A 14 -6.83 3.69 -3.26
C VAL A 14 -7.65 4.51 -2.28
N GLN A 15 -8.97 4.44 -2.42
CA GLN A 15 -9.89 5.14 -1.53
C GLN A 15 -9.79 4.58 -0.10
N GLY A 16 -9.48 5.46 0.87
CA GLY A 16 -9.34 5.07 2.28
C GLY A 16 -7.89 4.93 2.76
N VAL A 17 -6.91 5.07 1.86
CA VAL A 17 -5.50 5.22 2.22
C VAL A 17 -5.26 6.65 2.73
N GLN A 18 -4.72 6.75 3.93
CA GLN A 18 -4.35 8.01 4.58
C GLN A 18 -2.87 8.34 4.39
N SER A 19 -2.00 7.33 4.45
CA SER A 19 -0.57 7.51 4.23
C SER A 19 0.08 6.24 3.68
N VAL A 20 1.17 6.42 2.94
CA VAL A 20 1.97 5.32 2.37
C VAL A 20 3.43 5.64 2.59
N ASP A 21 4.10 4.76 3.30
CA ASP A 21 5.54 4.79 3.51
C ASP A 21 6.18 3.58 2.83
N VAL A 22 7.24 3.78 2.07
CA VAL A 22 7.87 2.69 1.30
C VAL A 22 9.31 2.56 1.76
N SER A 23 9.59 1.47 2.47
CA SER A 23 10.91 1.11 2.94
C SER A 23 11.64 0.29 1.89
N PHE A 24 12.54 0.92 1.15
CA PHE A 24 13.44 0.24 0.20
C PHE A 24 14.45 -0.67 0.90
N ALA A 25 14.86 -0.32 2.13
CA ALA A 25 15.78 -1.12 2.93
C ALA A 25 15.21 -2.53 3.18
N ASP A 26 13.94 -2.59 3.57
CA ASP A 26 13.22 -3.83 3.85
C ASP A 26 12.47 -4.40 2.63
N LYS A 27 12.41 -3.66 1.52
CA LYS A 27 11.53 -3.94 0.37
C LYS A 27 10.06 -4.09 0.79
N LYS A 28 9.61 -3.27 1.73
CA LYS A 28 8.24 -3.29 2.28
C LYS A 28 7.56 -1.95 2.08
N ALA A 29 6.24 -1.97 1.87
CA ALA A 29 5.41 -0.78 1.89
C ALA A 29 4.48 -0.84 3.11
N GLN A 30 4.51 0.20 3.92
CA GLN A 30 3.64 0.41 5.06
C GLN A 30 2.51 1.33 4.63
N VAL A 31 1.28 0.85 4.75
CA VAL A 31 0.10 1.57 4.30
C VAL A 31 -0.78 1.82 5.50
N THR A 32 -1.09 3.08 5.74
CA THR A 32 -2.02 3.50 6.79
C THR A 32 -3.36 3.81 6.13
N SER A 33 -4.37 2.99 6.39
CA SER A 33 -5.75 3.19 5.95
C SER A 33 -6.67 3.30 7.15
N ALA A 34 -7.82 3.97 6.97
CA ALA A 34 -8.83 4.06 8.03
C ALA A 34 -9.51 2.70 8.32
N ARG A 35 -9.49 1.79 7.35
CA ARG A 35 -9.91 0.39 7.47
C ARG A 35 -8.71 -0.53 7.30
N CYS A 36 -8.40 -1.35 8.30
CA CYS A 36 -7.39 -2.40 8.23
C CYS A 36 -8.07 -3.78 8.11
N ASP A 37 -8.93 -3.92 7.09
CA ASP A 37 -9.67 -5.15 6.80
C ASP A 37 -9.11 -5.86 5.56
N ALA A 38 -9.45 -7.14 5.39
CA ALA A 38 -9.09 -7.92 4.21
C ALA A 38 -9.55 -7.27 2.87
N ALA A 39 -10.63 -6.48 2.91
CA ALA A 39 -11.09 -5.72 1.75
C ALA A 39 -10.12 -4.59 1.36
N ALA A 40 -9.63 -3.82 2.32
CA ALA A 40 -8.65 -2.76 2.07
C ALA A 40 -7.32 -3.34 1.57
N ALA A 41 -6.89 -4.44 2.18
CA ALA A 41 -5.74 -5.22 1.73
C ALA A 41 -5.89 -5.66 0.25
N LYS A 42 -7.07 -6.12 -0.15
CA LYS A 42 -7.36 -6.50 -1.54
C LYS A 42 -7.35 -5.31 -2.48
N GLU A 43 -7.97 -4.17 -2.13
CA GLU A 43 -7.95 -2.97 -2.97
C GLU A 43 -6.54 -2.43 -3.19
N ILE A 44 -5.69 -2.48 -2.15
CA ILE A 44 -4.27 -2.12 -2.27
C ILE A 44 -3.55 -3.06 -3.24
N ALA A 45 -3.76 -4.37 -3.11
CA ALA A 45 -3.15 -5.35 -4.02
C ALA A 45 -3.63 -5.17 -5.47
N ASP A 46 -4.90 -4.85 -5.69
CA ASP A 46 -5.48 -4.59 -7.01
C ASP A 46 -4.86 -3.34 -7.65
N ALA A 47 -4.80 -2.22 -6.91
CA ALA A 47 -4.19 -0.98 -7.39
C ALA A 47 -2.69 -1.14 -7.70
N LEU A 48 -1.98 -1.96 -6.92
CA LEU A 48 -0.59 -2.34 -7.23
C LEU A 48 -0.51 -3.12 -8.54
N SER A 49 -1.37 -4.11 -8.73
CA SER A 49 -1.44 -4.92 -9.95
C SER A 49 -1.74 -4.07 -11.18
N GLU A 50 -2.70 -3.14 -11.10
CA GLU A 50 -3.01 -2.19 -12.18
C GLU A 50 -1.83 -1.26 -12.51
N ALA A 51 -1.03 -0.90 -11.52
CA ALA A 51 0.20 -0.15 -11.71
C ALA A 51 1.37 -1.00 -12.27
N GLY A 52 1.18 -2.30 -12.46
CA GLY A 52 2.20 -3.25 -12.95
C GLY A 52 3.14 -3.77 -11.85
N TYR A 53 2.75 -3.65 -10.58
CA TYR A 53 3.50 -4.12 -9.43
C TYR A 53 2.77 -5.30 -8.77
N GLY A 54 3.42 -6.45 -8.67
CA GLY A 54 2.91 -7.55 -7.84
C GLY A 54 3.23 -7.29 -6.37
N GLY A 55 2.24 -7.42 -5.49
CA GLY A 55 2.40 -7.31 -4.05
C GLY A 55 1.43 -8.22 -3.32
N GLU A 56 1.91 -8.86 -2.26
CA GLU A 56 1.08 -9.67 -1.37
C GLU A 56 1.05 -9.00 0.00
N VAL A 57 -0.12 -9.05 0.65
CA VAL A 57 -0.30 -8.47 1.97
C VAL A 57 0.31 -9.44 2.98
N ILE A 58 1.52 -9.10 3.41
CA ILE A 58 2.31 -9.92 4.34
C ILE A 58 1.80 -9.85 5.77
N GLU A 59 1.25 -8.72 6.20
CA GLU A 59 0.73 -8.56 7.56
C GLU A 59 -0.29 -7.41 7.63
N THR A 60 -1.44 -7.68 8.23
CA THR A 60 -2.40 -6.64 8.64
C THR A 60 -2.38 -6.60 10.17
N VAL A 61 -1.66 -5.65 10.74
CA VAL A 61 -1.64 -5.42 12.18
C VAL A 61 -2.76 -4.44 12.53
N PRO A 62 -3.88 -4.87 13.13
CA PRO A 62 -4.75 -3.96 13.84
C PRO A 62 -3.98 -3.52 15.08
N SER A 63 -3.59 -2.24 15.16
CA SER A 63 -3.04 -1.69 16.39
C SER A 63 -4.09 -1.90 17.48
N SER A 64 -3.77 -2.82 18.41
CA SER A 64 -4.64 -3.23 19.51
C SER A 64 -4.86 -2.12 20.52
#